data_AF-A0A352RFJ6-F1
#
_entry.id   AF-A0A352RFJ6-F1
#
_cell.length_a   1.000
_cell.length_b   1.000
_cell.length_c   1.000
_cell.angle_alpha   90.00
_cell.angle_beta   90.00
_cell.angle_gamma   90.00
#
_symmetry.space_group_name_H-M   'P 1'
#
loop_
_entity.id
_entity.type
_entity.pdbx_description
1 polymer ?
#
loop_
_entity_poly.entity_id
_entity_poly.type
_entity_poly.pdbx_seq_one_letter_code
_entity_poly.pdbx_strand_id
1 'polypeptide(L)'
;WFGNYDKLAMTRILLEEVFQTDIDQAQDQIIFCGDSPNDAPMFSFFQNSVGVANVLDYTDKLEHQPSWLTTKPASAGFVELAAAILDAHSNA
;
A
#
# COMPACT_ATOMS: atom_id res chain seq x y z
N TRP A 1 -3.22 -20.24 -6.26
CA TRP A 1 -4.08 -19.59 -7.26
C TRP A 1 -3.27 -19.48 -8.55
N PHE A 2 -3.84 -19.79 -9.72
CA PHE A 2 -3.10 -19.97 -10.98
C PHE A 2 -3.29 -18.77 -11.92
N GLY A 3 -2.19 -18.12 -12.34
CA GLY A 3 -2.20 -16.98 -13.29
C GLY A 3 -1.15 -15.92 -12.95
N ASN A 4 -0.90 -14.99 -13.87
CA ASN A 4 -0.05 -13.81 -13.67
C ASN A 4 -0.92 -12.70 -13.09
N TYR A 5 -0.98 -12.64 -11.76
CA TYR A 5 -1.84 -11.69 -11.08
C TYR A 5 -1.01 -10.61 -10.43
N ASP A 6 -1.23 -9.41 -10.93
CA ASP A 6 -0.56 -8.22 -10.48
C ASP A 6 -1.61 -7.30 -9.84
N LYS A 7 -1.45 -7.06 -8.54
CA LYS A 7 -2.31 -6.13 -7.79
C LYS A 7 -2.28 -4.73 -8.41
N LEU A 8 -1.15 -4.32 -8.97
CA LEU A 8 -1.01 -3.01 -9.59
C LEU A 8 -1.82 -2.92 -10.88
N ALA A 9 -1.76 -3.95 -11.73
CA ALA A 9 -2.53 -4.01 -12.96
C ALA A 9 -4.04 -3.90 -12.69
N MET A 10 -4.55 -4.67 -11.73
CA MET A 10 -5.97 -4.59 -11.36
C MET A 10 -6.35 -3.27 -10.68
N THR A 11 -5.45 -2.70 -9.86
CA THR A 11 -5.69 -1.40 -9.21
C THR A 11 -5.78 -0.27 -10.24
N ARG A 12 -4.94 -0.30 -11.27
CA ARG A 12 -4.99 0.65 -12.39
C ARG A 12 -6.35 0.61 -13.09
N ILE A 13 -6.84 -0.59 -13.43
CA ILE A 13 -8.16 -0.77 -14.05
C ILE A 13 -9.26 -0.25 -13.13
N LEU A 14 -9.23 -0.61 -11.83
CA LEU A 14 -10.24 -0.16 -10.87
C LEU A 14 -10.30 1.37 -10.76
N LEU A 15 -9.14 2.03 -10.63
CA LEU A 15 -9.07 3.48 -10.49
C LEU A 15 -9.52 4.21 -11.75
N GLU A 16 -9.16 3.70 -12.94
CA GLU A 16 -9.60 4.26 -14.21
C GLU A 16 -11.11 4.07 -14.40
N GLU A 17 -11.62 2.86 -14.28
CA GLU A 17 -13.00 2.52 -14.66
C GLU A 17 -14.04 2.99 -13.62
N VAL A 18 -13.74 2.86 -12.33
CA VAL A 18 -14.70 3.13 -11.25
C VAL A 18 -14.51 4.52 -10.66
N PHE A 19 -13.25 4.92 -10.45
CA PHE A 19 -12.93 6.19 -9.80
C PHE A 19 -12.55 7.30 -10.80
N GLN A 20 -12.51 7.01 -12.10
CA GLN A 20 -12.15 7.98 -13.15
C GLN A 20 -10.83 8.71 -12.84
N THR A 21 -9.88 7.98 -12.24
CA THR A 21 -8.65 8.51 -11.68
C THR A 21 -7.45 7.93 -12.42
N ASP A 22 -6.62 8.80 -13.00
CA ASP A 22 -5.31 8.40 -13.50
C ASP A 22 -4.35 8.18 -12.31
N ILE A 23 -4.05 6.92 -12.06
CA ILE A 23 -3.19 6.48 -10.96
C ILE A 23 -1.77 7.06 -11.04
N ASP A 24 -1.26 7.38 -12.23
CA ASP A 24 0.09 7.94 -12.38
C ASP A 24 0.10 9.43 -11.97
N GLN A 25 -1.04 10.12 -12.06
CA GLN A 25 -1.19 11.53 -11.69
C GLN A 25 -1.71 11.73 -10.26
N ALA A 26 -2.30 10.70 -9.65
CA ALA A 26 -2.92 10.76 -8.32
C ALA A 26 -2.02 10.20 -7.19
N GLN A 27 -0.71 10.13 -7.40
CA GLN A 27 0.24 9.54 -6.45
C GLN A 27 0.23 10.21 -5.06
N ASP A 28 -0.04 11.51 -5.01
CA ASP A 28 -0.12 12.32 -3.80
C ASP A 28 -1.43 12.13 -3.02
N GLN A 29 -2.45 11.57 -3.67
CA GLN A 29 -3.79 11.38 -3.11
C GLN A 29 -4.05 9.93 -2.67
N ILE A 30 -3.12 9.01 -2.97
CA ILE A 30 -3.30 7.59 -2.71
C ILE A 30 -2.23 7.08 -1.75
N ILE A 31 -2.69 6.33 -0.75
CA ILE A 31 -1.83 5.56 0.15
C ILE A 31 -2.16 4.09 -0.05
N PHE A 32 -1.12 3.28 -0.25
CA PHE A 32 -1.26 1.83 -0.32
C PHE A 32 -0.85 1.20 1.02
N CYS A 33 -1.64 0.25 1.53
CA CYS A 33 -1.35 -0.51 2.74
C CYS A 33 -1.38 -2.01 2.43
N GLY A 34 -0.27 -2.73 2.67
CA GLY A 34 -0.11 -4.16 2.38
C GLY A 34 0.63 -4.91 3.47
N ASP A 35 0.68 -6.24 3.35
CA ASP A 35 1.22 -7.11 4.41
C ASP A 35 1.96 -8.35 3.91
N SER A 36 2.07 -8.56 2.59
CA SER A 36 2.54 -9.82 2.04
C SER A 36 3.35 -9.66 0.74
N PRO A 37 4.06 -10.70 0.27
CA PRO A 37 4.91 -10.60 -0.93
C PRO A 37 4.19 -10.20 -2.22
N ASN A 38 2.90 -10.53 -2.36
CA ASN A 38 2.14 -10.14 -3.56
C ASN A 38 1.83 -8.64 -3.62
N ASP A 39 2.15 -7.89 -2.56
CA ASP A 39 2.06 -6.43 -2.49
C ASP A 39 3.31 -5.72 -3.02
N ALA A 40 4.40 -6.46 -3.33
CA ALA A 40 5.65 -5.86 -3.79
C ALA A 40 5.49 -4.89 -5.00
N PRO A 41 4.69 -5.19 -6.04
CA PRO A 41 4.46 -4.23 -7.12
C PRO A 41 3.81 -2.93 -6.64
N MET A 42 2.92 -3.03 -5.65
CA MET A 42 2.23 -1.88 -5.05
C MET A 42 3.19 -1.05 -4.19
N PHE A 43 4.07 -1.71 -3.43
CA PHE A 43 5.10 -1.05 -2.63
C PHE A 43 6.08 -0.23 -3.48
N SER A 44 6.46 -0.78 -4.64
CA SER A 44 7.35 -0.14 -5.60
C SER A 44 6.72 1.05 -6.33
N PHE A 45 5.42 0.95 -6.61
CA PHE A 45 4.73 1.92 -7.45
C PHE A 45 4.21 3.15 -6.68
N PHE A 46 3.58 2.96 -5.52
CA PHE A 46 3.02 4.08 -4.76
C PHE A 46 4.07 4.81 -3.95
N GLN A 47 4.12 6.14 -4.07
CA GLN A 47 5.00 6.99 -3.25
C GLN A 47 4.71 6.82 -1.75
N ASN A 48 3.43 6.81 -1.38
CA ASN A 48 2.99 6.57 -0.01
C ASN A 48 2.60 5.10 0.18
N SER A 49 3.60 4.21 0.16
CA SER A 49 3.40 2.77 0.39
C SER A 49 3.72 2.36 1.82
N VAL A 50 2.82 1.58 2.43
CA VAL A 50 2.84 1.24 3.85
C VAL A 50 2.74 -0.27 4.04
N GLY A 51 3.67 -0.83 4.80
CA GLY A 51 3.60 -2.21 5.28
C GLY A 51 3.07 -2.25 6.70
N VAL A 52 2.16 -3.16 7.00
CA VAL A 52 1.87 -3.51 8.40
C VAL A 52 2.91 -4.47 8.96
N ALA A 53 3.15 -4.48 10.28
CA ALA A 53 4.35 -5.11 10.86
C ALA A 53 4.58 -6.58 10.49
N ASN A 54 3.52 -7.37 10.25
CA ASN A 54 3.63 -8.77 9.84
C ASN A 54 4.19 -8.96 8.41
N VAL A 55 4.36 -7.89 7.62
CA VAL A 55 5.11 -7.95 6.35
C VAL A 55 6.57 -8.35 6.58
N LEU A 56 7.11 -8.08 7.77
CA LEU A 56 8.47 -8.46 8.17
C LEU A 56 8.66 -9.98 8.24
N ASP A 57 7.59 -10.76 8.40
CA ASP A 57 7.65 -12.22 8.33
C ASP A 57 8.06 -12.72 6.93
N TYR A 58 8.07 -11.81 5.94
CA TYR A 58 8.38 -12.08 4.55
C TYR A 58 9.55 -11.25 3.99
N THR A 59 10.38 -10.61 4.82
CA THR A 59 11.45 -9.72 4.36
C THR A 59 12.35 -10.35 3.28
N ASP A 60 12.73 -11.62 3.43
CA ASP A 60 13.58 -12.34 2.45
C ASP A 60 12.86 -12.65 1.12
N LYS A 61 11.54 -12.52 1.08
CA LYS A 61 10.69 -12.81 -0.08
C LYS A 61 10.08 -11.55 -0.70
N LEU A 62 10.33 -10.39 -0.10
CA LEU A 62 9.78 -9.11 -0.54
C LEU A 62 10.71 -8.50 -1.58
N GLU A 63 10.28 -8.48 -2.85
CA GLU A 63 11.07 -7.88 -3.94
C GLU A 63 11.23 -6.36 -3.77
N HIS A 64 10.19 -5.70 -3.26
CA HIS A 64 10.17 -4.27 -2.99
C HIS A 64 9.63 -4.01 -1.58
N GLN A 65 10.29 -3.12 -0.85
CA GLN A 65 9.93 -2.74 0.51
C GLN A 65 8.93 -1.58 0.52
N PRO A 66 8.02 -1.51 1.50
CA PRO A 66 7.18 -0.33 1.70
C PRO A 66 8.02 0.88 2.10
N SER A 67 7.54 2.08 1.78
CA SER A 67 8.18 3.35 2.18
C SER A 67 8.05 3.64 3.67
N TRP A 68 7.00 3.14 4.31
CA TRP A 68 6.80 3.22 5.76
C TRP A 68 6.30 1.90 6.33
N LEU A 69 6.69 1.59 7.57
CA LEU A 69 6.31 0.37 8.26
C LEU A 69 5.62 0.73 9.58
N THR A 70 4.43 0.18 9.81
CA THR A 70 3.75 0.33 11.10
C THR A 70 4.40 -0.56 12.15
N THR A 71 4.30 -0.18 13.42
CA THR A 71 4.81 -0.99 14.54
C THR A 71 3.91 -2.18 14.88
N LYS A 72 2.61 -2.09 14.55
CA LYS A 72 1.62 -3.14 14.83
C LYS A 72 1.30 -4.00 13.60
N PRO A 73 0.97 -5.29 13.77
CA PRO A 73 0.62 -6.18 12.66
C PRO A 73 -0.85 -6.04 12.26
N ALA A 74 -1.17 -6.52 11.06
CA ALA A 74 -2.52 -6.70 10.54
C ALA A 74 -3.41 -5.45 10.74
N SER A 75 -4.67 -5.65 11.14
CA SER A 75 -5.63 -4.55 11.34
C SER A 75 -5.16 -3.52 12.38
N ALA A 76 -4.34 -3.91 13.36
CA ALA A 76 -3.82 -2.98 14.34
C ALA A 76 -2.78 -2.01 13.72
N GLY A 77 -2.01 -2.48 12.73
CA GLY A 77 -1.14 -1.64 11.90
C GLY A 77 -1.93 -0.69 11.00
N PHE A 78 -3.04 -1.15 10.43
CA PHE A 78 -3.93 -0.27 9.67
C PHE A 78 -4.51 0.86 10.54
N VAL A 79 -4.90 0.57 11.79
CA VAL A 79 -5.36 1.60 12.75
C VAL A 79 -4.26 2.62 13.04
N GLU A 80 -3.01 2.16 13.18
CA GLU A 80 -1.83 3.03 13.37
C GLU A 80 -1.60 3.95 12.16
N LEU A 81 -1.70 3.41 10.94
CA LEU A 81 -1.67 4.22 9.71
C LEU A 81 -2.78 5.27 9.70
N ALA A 82 -4.03 4.87 9.97
CA ALA A 82 -5.17 5.79 9.96
C ALA A 82 -4.99 6.93 10.98
N ALA A 83 -4.49 6.62 12.18
CA ALA A 83 -4.16 7.63 13.19
C ALA A 83 -3.10 8.62 12.68
N ALA A 84 -2.02 8.13 12.07
CA ALA A 84 -0.96 8.98 11.53
C ALA A 84 -1.48 9.95 10.46
N ILE A 85 -2.38 9.50 9.58
CA ILE A 85 -3.02 10.35 8.56
C ILE A 85 -3.89 11.44 9.22
N LEU A 86 -4.73 11.07 10.18
CA LEU A 86 -5.62 12.01 10.87
C LEU A 86 -4.84 13.05 11.66
N ASP A 87 -3.74 12.65 12.30
CA ASP A 87 -2.85 13.55 13.03
C ASP A 87 -2.14 14.51 12.07
N ALA A 88 -1.66 14.03 10.92
CA ALA A 88 -1.02 14.88 9.91
C ALA A 88 -2.01 15.92 9.34
N HIS A 89 -3.24 15.51 9.04
CA HIS A 89 -4.29 16.41 8.56
C HIS A 89 -4.68 17.46 9.62
N SER A 90 -4.74 17.08 10.90
CA SER A 90 -5.10 18.00 11.98
C SER A 90 -4.03 19.07 12.25
N ASN A 91 -2.79 18.82 11.81
CA ASN A 91 -1.65 19.73 11.96
C ASN A 91 -1.37 20.58 10.71
N ALA A 92 -2.13 20.39 9.62
CA ALA A 92 -2.05 21.17 8.38
C ALA A 92 -2.95 22.41 8.43
#